data_AF-A0A956KRP9-F1
#
_entry.id   AF-A0A956KRP9-F1
#
_cell.length_a   1.000
_cell.length_b   1.000
_cell.length_c   1.000
_cell.angle_alpha   90.00
_cell.angle_beta   90.00
_cell.angle_gamma   90.00
#
_symmetry.space_group_name_H-M   'P 1'
#
loop_
_entity.id
_entity.type
_entity.pdbx_description
1 polymer ?
#
loop_
_entity_poly.entity_id
_entity_poly.type
_entity_poly.pdbx_seq_one_letter_code
_entity_poly.pdbx_strand_id
1 'polypeptide(L)'
;MQVRTATLGMSLVALTLAACHAPQSTSTLPGEAVAENAALEIDPGQDLQRELEVRYRLALTTFDRGDHDDAAAQFAALLLRVPQTPEGDSLRHLLIQQIAWSLLASYDHGGDPGRLDAGEAMLERYLEKHEALRPMDMGDRAVIYALLGEFSLRREGAIEQPISPTGDAMAGLVRATAHSLDMPQARSRRGNEDRMVREI
;
A
#
# COMPACT_ATOMS: atom_id res chain seq x y z
N MET A 1 32.00 12.03 -44.34
CA MET A 1 31.08 12.99 -45.00
C MET A 1 29.81 12.21 -45.29
N GLN A 2 28.61 12.50 -44.78
CA GLN A 2 27.97 13.79 -44.52
C GLN A 2 27.14 13.74 -43.22
N VAL A 3 27.12 14.87 -42.54
CA VAL A 3 26.27 15.21 -41.39
C VAL A 3 24.93 15.71 -41.93
N ARG A 4 23.81 15.29 -41.34
CA ARG A 4 22.52 15.98 -41.48
C ARG A 4 21.92 16.21 -40.09
N THR A 5 22.24 17.38 -39.56
CA THR A 5 21.52 18.08 -38.50
C THR A 5 20.17 18.56 -39.02
N ALA A 6 19.09 18.28 -38.31
CA ALA A 6 17.81 18.95 -38.48
C ALA A 6 17.39 19.59 -37.15
N THR A 7 17.03 20.86 -37.25
CA THR A 7 16.97 21.85 -36.19
C THR A 7 15.51 22.22 -35.91
N LEU A 8 15.18 22.35 -34.62
CA LEU A 8 14.17 23.19 -33.95
C LEU A 8 12.74 23.32 -34.51
N GLY A 9 11.76 23.04 -33.64
CA GLY A 9 10.40 23.55 -33.71
C GLY A 9 9.84 23.76 -32.31
N MET A 10 10.22 24.87 -31.67
CA MET A 10 9.74 25.31 -30.36
C MET A 10 8.58 26.30 -30.60
N SER A 11 7.34 25.91 -30.29
CA SER A 11 6.19 26.82 -30.32
C SER A 11 5.77 27.17 -28.90
N LEU A 12 6.15 28.39 -28.50
CA LEU A 12 5.61 29.12 -27.36
C LEU A 12 4.31 29.79 -27.82
N VAL A 13 3.19 29.47 -27.17
CA VAL A 13 1.96 30.27 -27.27
C VAL A 13 1.81 31.04 -25.96
N ALA A 14 1.97 32.35 -26.05
CA ALA A 14 1.62 33.33 -25.04
C ALA A 14 0.75 34.40 -25.71
N LEU A 15 -0.30 34.84 -24.98
CA LEU A 15 -1.20 36.01 -25.15
C LEU A 15 -2.66 35.54 -24.95
N THR A 16 -3.56 36.23 -24.22
CA THR A 16 -3.63 37.63 -23.79
C THR A 16 -4.54 37.73 -22.56
N LEU A 17 -4.19 38.60 -21.61
CA LEU A 17 -5.12 39.14 -20.62
C LEU A 17 -6.16 40.04 -21.31
N ALA A 18 -7.44 39.83 -21.02
CA ALA A 18 -8.50 40.81 -21.24
C ALA A 18 -8.98 41.30 -19.87
N ALA A 19 -8.83 42.60 -19.64
CA ALA A 19 -9.33 43.32 -18.47
C ALA A 19 -10.56 44.16 -18.83
N CYS A 20 -11.37 44.41 -17.80
CA CYS A 20 -12.36 45.48 -17.65
C CYS A 20 -13.76 45.29 -18.28
N HIS A 21 -14.73 44.95 -17.43
CA HIS A 21 -15.82 45.91 -17.13
C HIS A 21 -16.55 45.55 -15.84
N ALA A 22 -16.55 46.50 -14.90
CA ALA A 22 -17.47 46.52 -13.76
C ALA A 22 -18.71 47.35 -14.12
N PRO A 23 -19.87 47.00 -13.57
CA PRO A 23 -20.80 48.02 -13.10
C PRO A 23 -21.01 47.90 -11.60
N GLN A 24 -20.78 49.02 -10.91
CA GLN A 24 -21.26 49.25 -9.55
C GLN A 24 -22.77 49.50 -9.60
N SER A 25 -23.54 48.83 -8.75
CA SER A 25 -24.80 49.34 -8.23
C SER A 25 -25.06 48.74 -6.85
N THR A 26 -25.16 49.66 -5.91
CA THR A 26 -25.40 49.54 -4.48
C THR A 26 -26.78 48.98 -4.17
N SER A 27 -26.90 48.05 -3.21
CA SER A 27 -27.99 48.11 -2.22
C SER A 27 -27.69 47.21 -1.02
N THR A 28 -27.82 47.85 0.14
CA THR A 28 -27.58 47.45 1.52
C THR A 28 -28.46 46.29 2.01
N LEU A 29 -27.86 45.29 2.66
CA LEU A 29 -28.36 44.64 3.89
C LEU A 29 -27.16 44.13 4.71
N PRO A 30 -27.05 44.47 6.02
CA PRO A 30 -26.00 43.96 6.90
C PRO A 30 -26.50 42.74 7.68
N GLY A 31 -25.61 41.77 7.91
CA GLY A 31 -25.79 40.78 8.97
C GLY A 31 -25.74 39.34 8.49
N GLU A 32 -24.55 38.76 8.62
CA GLU A 32 -24.32 37.32 8.80
C GLU A 32 -24.69 36.41 7.61
N ALA A 33 -23.91 36.56 6.53
CA ALA A 33 -23.42 35.35 5.87
C ALA A 33 -22.53 34.61 6.88
N VAL A 34 -23.13 33.72 7.68
CA VAL A 34 -22.39 32.68 8.38
C VAL A 34 -21.76 31.85 7.28
N ALA A 35 -20.51 32.19 6.95
CA ALA A 35 -19.64 31.33 6.18
C ALA A 35 -19.50 30.04 7.00
N GLU A 36 -20.35 29.07 6.71
CA GLU A 36 -20.18 27.69 7.11
C GLU A 36 -19.01 27.11 6.29
N ASN A 37 -17.83 27.68 6.49
CA ASN A 37 -16.59 26.93 6.39
C ASN A 37 -16.59 26.02 7.61
N ALA A 38 -17.42 24.97 7.56
CA ALA A 38 -17.15 23.76 8.31
C ALA A 38 -15.76 23.32 7.81
N ALA A 39 -14.72 23.72 8.56
CA ALA A 39 -13.39 23.22 8.36
C ALA A 39 -13.55 21.70 8.42
N LEU A 40 -13.40 21.05 7.27
CA LEU A 40 -13.23 19.61 7.21
C LEU A 40 -12.07 19.32 8.14
N GLU A 41 -12.37 18.87 9.37
CA GLU A 41 -11.38 18.29 10.25
C GLU A 41 -10.91 17.02 9.55
N ILE A 42 -9.86 17.19 8.76
CA ILE A 42 -9.15 16.11 8.12
C ILE A 42 -8.47 15.35 9.26
N ASP A 43 -9.02 14.19 9.62
CA ASP A 43 -8.33 13.26 10.51
C ASP A 43 -7.15 12.66 9.73
N PRO A 44 -5.88 13.02 10.06
CA PRO A 44 -4.72 12.52 9.33
C PRO A 44 -4.59 11.00 9.39
N GLY A 45 -5.18 10.35 10.40
CA GLY A 45 -5.23 8.89 10.48
C GLY A 45 -6.16 8.27 9.44
N GLN A 46 -7.34 8.88 9.22
CA GLN A 46 -8.29 8.44 8.19
C GLN A 46 -7.73 8.65 6.77
N ASP A 47 -7.01 9.76 6.56
CA ASP A 47 -6.40 10.05 5.26
C ASP A 47 -5.26 9.09 4.92
N LEU A 48 -4.39 8.78 5.88
CA LEU A 48 -3.36 7.75 5.69
C LEU A 48 -4.00 6.38 5.40
N GLN A 49 -5.09 6.04 6.08
CA GLN A 49 -5.78 4.76 5.90
C GLN A 49 -6.39 4.62 4.50
N ARG A 50 -7.08 5.67 4.01
CA ARG A 50 -7.57 5.72 2.63
C ARG A 50 -6.44 5.65 1.62
N GLU A 51 -5.33 6.34 1.88
CA GLU A 51 -4.15 6.29 1.01
C GLU A 51 -3.59 4.86 0.89
N LEU A 52 -3.44 4.16 2.02
CA LEU A 52 -2.98 2.77 2.05
C LEU A 52 -3.93 1.86 1.29
N GLU A 53 -5.24 2.04 1.44
CA GLU A 53 -6.24 1.25 0.74
C GLU A 53 -6.16 1.45 -0.79
N VAL A 54 -6.08 2.70 -1.25
CA VAL A 54 -5.94 3.02 -2.69
C VAL A 54 -4.67 2.41 -3.26
N ARG A 55 -3.54 2.56 -2.57
CA ARG A 55 -2.25 1.97 -2.97
C ARG A 55 -2.30 0.44 -2.98
N TYR A 56 -3.00 -0.18 -2.03
CA TYR A 56 -3.19 -1.63 -1.98
C TYR A 56 -3.99 -2.15 -3.18
N ARG A 57 -5.09 -1.49 -3.54
CA ARG A 57 -5.88 -1.87 -4.72
C ARG A 57 -5.08 -1.72 -6.02
N LEU A 58 -4.22 -0.70 -6.11
CA LEU A 58 -3.32 -0.53 -7.25
C LEU A 58 -2.31 -1.69 -7.34
N ALA A 59 -1.73 -2.10 -6.21
CA ALA A 59 -0.81 -3.23 -6.14
C ALA A 59 -1.48 -4.54 -6.58
N LEU A 60 -2.72 -4.80 -6.12
CA LEU A 60 -3.52 -5.95 -6.58
C LEU A 60 -3.77 -5.90 -8.08
N THR A 61 -4.19 -4.75 -8.61
CA THR A 61 -4.43 -4.61 -10.05
C THR A 61 -3.16 -4.84 -10.86
N THR A 62 -2.00 -4.44 -10.32
CA THR A 62 -0.69 -4.69 -10.93
C THR A 62 -0.37 -6.19 -10.91
N PHE A 63 -0.63 -6.87 -9.80
CA PHE A 63 -0.46 -8.32 -9.67
C PHE A 63 -1.33 -9.08 -10.67
N ASP A 64 -2.62 -8.73 -10.79
CA ASP A 64 -3.59 -9.39 -11.65
C ASP A 64 -3.25 -9.26 -13.16
N ARG A 65 -2.47 -8.24 -13.54
CA ARG A 65 -1.98 -8.07 -14.91
C ARG A 65 -0.76 -8.95 -15.25
N GLY A 66 -0.15 -9.59 -14.25
CA GLY A 66 1.08 -10.35 -14.41
C GLY A 66 2.35 -9.54 -14.13
N ASP A 67 2.24 -8.27 -13.75
CA ASP A 67 3.39 -7.40 -13.45
C ASP A 67 3.91 -7.66 -12.02
N HIS A 68 4.32 -8.90 -11.75
CA HIS A 68 4.52 -9.42 -10.39
C HIS A 68 5.67 -8.74 -9.62
N ASP A 69 6.74 -8.32 -10.30
CA ASP A 69 7.83 -7.57 -9.68
C ASP A 69 7.39 -6.18 -9.20
N ASP A 70 6.61 -5.49 -10.02
CA ASP A 70 6.08 -4.18 -9.69
C ASP A 70 5.03 -4.29 -8.57
N ALA A 71 4.21 -5.33 -8.58
CA ALA A 71 3.28 -5.62 -7.49
C ALA A 71 4.01 -5.87 -6.17
N ALA A 72 5.06 -6.70 -6.18
CA ALA A 72 5.91 -6.94 -5.00
C ALA A 72 6.49 -5.63 -4.44
N ALA A 73 7.00 -4.76 -5.32
CA ALA A 73 7.54 -3.46 -4.94
C ALA A 73 6.47 -2.53 -4.33
N GLN A 74 5.26 -2.52 -4.88
CA GLN A 74 4.15 -1.73 -4.35
C GLN A 74 3.67 -2.23 -2.98
N PHE A 75 3.55 -3.55 -2.78
CA PHE A 75 3.24 -4.12 -1.46
C PHE A 75 4.36 -3.84 -0.45
N ALA A 76 5.63 -3.90 -0.87
CA ALA A 76 6.75 -3.53 0.00
C ALA A 76 6.71 -2.04 0.38
N ALA A 77 6.32 -1.16 -0.53
CA ALA A 77 6.14 0.26 -0.23
C ALA A 77 5.03 0.49 0.82
N LEU A 78 3.93 -0.27 0.76
CA LEU A 78 2.89 -0.27 1.79
C LEU A 78 3.41 -0.78 3.13
N LEU A 79 4.16 -1.88 3.13
CA LEU A 79 4.74 -2.47 4.34
C LEU A 79 5.59 -1.47 5.13
N LEU A 80 6.35 -0.62 4.44
CA LEU A 80 7.18 0.44 5.05
C LEU A 80 6.37 1.56 5.73
N ARG A 81 5.06 1.64 5.50
CA ARG A 81 4.16 2.58 6.17
C ARG A 81 3.51 1.98 7.42
N VAL A 82 3.57 0.66 7.60
CA VAL A 82 2.91 -0.01 8.73
C VAL A 82 3.78 0.08 10.00
N PRO A 83 3.29 0.65 11.12
CA PRO A 83 4.08 0.87 12.34
C PRO A 83 4.53 -0.44 12.98
N GLN A 84 5.81 -0.59 13.35
CA GLN A 84 6.44 -1.78 13.97
C GLN A 84 5.97 -2.04 15.42
N THR A 85 4.67 -2.16 15.63
CA THR A 85 4.03 -2.48 16.91
C THR A 85 3.22 -3.77 16.80
N PRO A 86 2.83 -4.41 17.91
CA PRO A 86 1.97 -5.60 17.87
C PRO A 86 0.65 -5.36 17.11
N GLU A 87 0.09 -4.15 17.13
CA GLU A 87 -1.17 -3.84 16.46
C GLU A 87 -1.02 -3.76 14.94
N GLY A 88 0.08 -3.18 14.45
CA GLY A 88 0.37 -3.15 13.02
C GLY A 88 0.84 -4.49 12.45
N ASP A 89 1.15 -5.46 13.32
CA ASP A 89 1.78 -6.71 12.92
C ASP A 89 0.89 -7.60 12.06
N SER A 90 -0.41 -7.63 12.34
CA SER A 90 -1.36 -8.38 11.50
C SER A 90 -1.41 -7.87 10.06
N LEU A 91 -1.37 -6.55 9.84
CA LEU A 91 -1.31 -6.00 8.48
C LEU A 91 0.04 -6.29 7.81
N ARG A 92 1.15 -6.22 8.57
CA ARG A 92 2.47 -6.62 8.04
C ARG A 92 2.48 -8.08 7.63
N HIS A 93 1.92 -8.96 8.45
CA HIS A 93 1.82 -10.39 8.16
C HIS A 93 1.19 -10.63 6.79
N LEU A 94 0.05 -9.98 6.55
CA LEU A 94 -0.69 -10.10 5.30
C LEU A 94 0.08 -9.51 4.11
N LEU A 95 0.68 -8.32 4.27
CA LEU A 95 1.50 -7.71 3.20
C LEU A 95 2.74 -8.54 2.88
N ILE A 96 3.39 -9.16 3.87
CA ILE A 96 4.52 -10.05 3.66
C ILE A 96 4.12 -11.27 2.83
N GLN A 97 2.95 -11.84 3.08
CA GLN A 97 2.41 -12.92 2.25
C GLN A 97 2.14 -12.45 0.81
N GLN A 98 1.59 -11.24 0.62
CA GLN A 98 1.36 -10.69 -0.72
C GLN A 98 2.66 -10.48 -1.50
N ILE A 99 3.71 -9.97 -0.85
CA ILE A 99 5.04 -9.82 -1.45
C ILE A 99 5.60 -11.21 -1.80
N ALA A 100 5.50 -12.17 -0.90
CA ALA A 100 6.00 -13.54 -1.12
C ALA A 100 5.35 -14.19 -2.34
N TRP A 101 4.02 -14.14 -2.46
CA TRP A 101 3.32 -14.67 -3.62
C TRP A 101 3.65 -13.94 -4.91
N SER A 102 3.89 -12.62 -4.85
CA SER A 102 4.35 -11.84 -6.01
C SER A 102 5.73 -12.29 -6.48
N LEU A 103 6.66 -12.54 -5.55
CA LEU A 103 7.99 -13.04 -5.89
C LEU A 103 7.98 -14.47 -6.44
N LEU A 104 7.14 -15.34 -5.89
CA LEU A 104 6.93 -16.71 -6.40
C LEU A 104 6.37 -16.67 -7.82
N ALA A 105 5.34 -15.86 -8.08
CA ALA A 105 4.75 -15.71 -9.40
C ALA A 105 5.74 -15.10 -10.42
N SER A 106 6.56 -14.13 -9.99
CA SER A 106 7.65 -13.57 -10.80
C SER A 106 8.68 -14.64 -11.18
N TYR A 107 9.11 -15.47 -10.20
CA TYR A 107 9.99 -16.60 -10.46
C TYR A 107 9.35 -17.62 -11.42
N ASP A 108 8.08 -17.98 -11.21
CA ASP A 108 7.37 -18.95 -12.04
C ASP A 108 7.27 -18.48 -13.51
N HIS A 109 7.26 -17.16 -13.74
CA HIS A 109 7.23 -16.57 -15.08
C HIS A 109 8.61 -16.38 -15.71
N GLY A 110 9.57 -15.85 -14.95
CA GLY A 110 10.88 -15.41 -15.45
C GLY A 110 12.05 -16.35 -15.15
N GLY A 111 11.88 -17.29 -14.22
CA GLY A 111 12.90 -18.22 -13.77
C GLY A 111 14.09 -17.58 -13.04
N ASP A 112 13.98 -16.34 -12.57
CA ASP A 112 15.05 -15.63 -11.89
C ASP A 112 15.21 -16.09 -10.42
N PRO A 113 16.24 -16.86 -10.07
CA PRO A 113 16.44 -17.36 -8.70
C PRO A 113 16.65 -16.23 -7.68
N GLY A 114 17.04 -15.02 -8.11
CA GLY A 114 17.15 -13.86 -7.24
C GLY A 114 15.83 -13.48 -6.57
N ARG A 115 14.68 -13.83 -7.19
CA ARG A 115 13.36 -13.66 -6.58
C ARG A 115 13.13 -14.62 -5.42
N LEU A 116 13.67 -15.84 -5.50
CA LEU A 116 13.58 -16.81 -4.42
C LEU A 116 14.43 -16.38 -3.22
N ASP A 117 15.67 -15.96 -3.48
CA ASP A 117 16.57 -15.44 -2.45
C ASP A 117 15.98 -14.21 -1.74
N ALA A 118 15.38 -13.29 -2.51
CA ALA A 118 14.74 -12.10 -1.96
C ALA A 118 13.54 -12.45 -1.06
N GLY A 119 12.72 -13.42 -1.47
CA GLY A 119 11.53 -13.85 -0.75
C GLY A 119 11.86 -14.57 0.56
N GLU A 120 12.78 -15.55 0.52
CA GLU A 120 13.23 -16.27 1.71
C GLU A 120 13.84 -15.32 2.74
N ALA A 121 14.79 -14.48 2.32
CA ALA A 121 15.45 -13.55 3.23
C ALA A 121 14.46 -12.54 3.84
N MET A 122 13.41 -12.15 3.10
CA MET A 122 12.33 -11.31 3.62
C MET A 122 11.49 -12.05 4.68
N LEU A 123 11.08 -13.29 4.39
CA LEU A 123 10.25 -14.11 5.27
C LEU A 123 10.97 -14.43 6.58
N GLU A 124 12.26 -14.77 6.53
CA GLU A 124 13.09 -15.02 7.71
C GLU A 124 13.18 -13.77 8.60
N ARG A 125 13.51 -12.61 8.02
CA ARG A 125 13.54 -11.33 8.76
C ARG A 125 12.19 -10.95 9.34
N TYR A 126 11.09 -11.27 8.65
CA TYR A 126 9.76 -11.05 9.18
C TYR A 126 9.48 -11.97 10.37
N LEU A 127 9.81 -13.26 10.26
CA LEU A 127 9.59 -14.25 11.29
C LEU A 127 10.30 -13.89 12.59
N GLU A 128 11.58 -13.49 12.52
CA GLU A 128 12.35 -13.03 13.70
C GLU A 128 11.63 -11.89 14.44
N LYS A 129 11.12 -10.90 13.70
CA LYS A 129 10.40 -9.75 14.27
C LYS A 129 9.03 -10.13 14.80
N HIS A 130 8.30 -10.96 14.07
CA HIS A 130 6.97 -11.42 14.45
C HIS A 130 7.04 -12.25 15.74
N GLU A 131 8.01 -13.17 15.86
CA GLU A 131 8.22 -13.95 17.09
C GLU A 131 8.55 -13.08 18.29
N ALA A 132 9.33 -12.00 18.10
CA ALA A 132 9.62 -11.05 19.16
C ALA A 132 8.38 -10.26 19.61
N LEU A 133 7.46 -9.93 18.68
CA LEU A 133 6.24 -9.18 18.98
C LEU A 133 5.09 -10.08 19.46
N ARG A 134 5.04 -11.33 19.01
CA ARG A 134 3.94 -12.29 19.19
C ARG A 134 4.46 -13.72 19.41
N PRO A 135 5.12 -14.00 20.54
CA PRO A 135 5.82 -15.28 20.76
C PRO A 135 4.90 -16.52 20.81
N MET A 136 3.61 -16.33 21.10
CA MET A 136 2.62 -17.41 21.22
C MET A 136 1.78 -17.58 19.95
N ASP A 137 1.97 -16.75 18.93
CA ASP A 137 1.18 -16.79 17.69
C ASP A 137 1.75 -17.84 16.73
N MET A 138 1.34 -19.09 16.93
CA MET A 138 1.79 -20.21 16.11
C MET A 138 1.08 -20.27 14.75
N GLY A 139 -0.08 -19.62 14.62
CA GLY A 139 -0.89 -19.64 13.39
C GLY A 139 -0.22 -18.88 12.26
N ASP A 140 0.10 -17.61 12.51
CA ASP A 140 0.78 -16.75 11.54
C ASP A 140 2.17 -17.31 11.16
N ARG A 141 2.90 -17.88 12.14
CA ARG A 141 4.18 -18.56 11.91
C ARG A 141 4.06 -19.74 10.96
N ALA A 142 3.03 -20.58 11.12
CA ALA A 142 2.82 -21.73 10.25
C ALA A 142 2.62 -21.33 8.79
N VAL A 143 1.94 -20.20 8.54
CA VAL A 143 1.77 -19.65 7.18
C VAL A 143 3.11 -19.22 6.58
N ILE A 144 3.97 -18.56 7.37
CA ILE A 144 5.32 -18.17 6.90
C ILE A 144 6.20 -19.38 6.62
N TYR A 145 6.15 -20.42 7.47
CA TYR A 145 6.89 -21.66 7.22
C TYR A 145 6.41 -22.38 5.96
N ALA A 146 5.10 -22.40 5.71
CA ALA A 146 4.55 -22.96 4.47
C ALA A 146 5.10 -22.21 3.24
N LEU A 147 5.12 -20.87 3.28
CA LEU A 147 5.73 -20.07 2.21
C LEU A 147 7.22 -20.35 2.03
N LEU A 148 8.01 -20.42 3.12
CA LEU A 148 9.43 -20.80 3.03
C LEU A 148 9.62 -22.18 2.37
N GLY A 149 8.71 -23.12 2.63
CA GLY A 149 8.64 -24.41 1.95
C GLY A 149 8.40 -24.27 0.44
N GLU A 150 7.46 -23.41 0.02
CA GLU A 150 7.17 -23.13 -1.40
C GLU A 150 8.38 -22.56 -2.14
N PHE A 151 9.14 -21.66 -1.50
CA PHE A 151 10.38 -21.14 -2.04
C PHE A 151 11.44 -22.24 -2.21
N SER A 152 11.62 -23.08 -1.19
CA SER A 152 12.58 -24.19 -1.19
C SER A 152 12.25 -25.21 -2.29
N LEU A 153 10.99 -25.61 -2.43
CA LEU A 153 10.54 -26.56 -3.45
C LEU A 153 10.79 -26.05 -4.88
N ARG A 154 10.55 -24.75 -5.13
CA ARG A 154 10.84 -24.12 -6.42
C ARG A 154 12.34 -24.06 -6.73
N ARG A 155 13.16 -23.76 -5.72
CA ARG A 155 14.62 -23.74 -5.82
C ARG A 155 15.19 -25.10 -6.17
N GLU A 156 14.65 -26.16 -5.58
CA GLU A 156 15.05 -27.54 -5.83
C GLU A 156 14.55 -28.08 -7.17
N GLY A 157 13.70 -27.33 -7.88
CA GLY A 157 13.03 -27.82 -9.09
C GLY A 157 12.08 -28.98 -8.79
N ALA A 158 11.67 -29.15 -7.53
CA ALA A 158 10.82 -30.24 -7.05
C ALA A 158 9.34 -30.04 -7.38
N ILE A 159 9.00 -28.96 -8.09
CA ILE A 159 7.64 -28.62 -8.49
C ILE A 159 7.50 -28.81 -10.02
N GLU A 160 6.79 -29.86 -10.44
CA GLU A 160 6.48 -30.10 -11.87
C GLU A 160 5.44 -29.13 -12.44
N GLN A 161 4.59 -28.55 -11.59
CA GLN A 161 3.64 -27.49 -11.93
C GLN A 161 3.60 -26.46 -10.82
N PRO A 162 3.92 -25.17 -11.09
CA PRO A 162 3.91 -24.15 -10.06
C PRO A 162 2.62 -24.21 -9.26
N ILE A 163 2.75 -24.35 -7.93
CA ILE A 163 1.63 -24.14 -7.04
C ILE A 163 1.39 -22.63 -7.06
N SER A 164 0.67 -22.17 -8.08
CA SER A 164 0.01 -20.88 -8.03
C SER A 164 -0.84 -20.91 -6.76
N PRO A 165 -0.84 -19.85 -5.93
CA PRO A 165 -1.75 -19.80 -4.80
C PRO A 165 -3.12 -20.15 -5.34
N THR A 166 -3.70 -21.27 -4.87
CA THR A 166 -5.02 -21.69 -5.34
C THR A 166 -5.93 -20.47 -5.26
N GLY A 167 -6.75 -20.22 -6.28
CA GLY A 167 -7.49 -18.96 -6.38
C GLY A 167 -8.21 -18.59 -5.07
N ASP A 168 -8.63 -19.60 -4.30
CA ASP A 168 -9.20 -19.47 -2.96
C ASP A 168 -8.23 -18.93 -1.89
N ALA A 169 -6.98 -19.40 -1.85
CA ALA A 169 -5.96 -18.93 -0.91
C ALA A 169 -5.61 -17.45 -1.17
N MET A 170 -5.38 -17.09 -2.44
CA MET A 170 -5.13 -15.71 -2.81
C MET A 170 -6.34 -14.82 -2.54
N ALA A 171 -7.55 -15.27 -2.91
CA ALA A 171 -8.77 -14.52 -2.60
C ALA A 171 -9.01 -14.37 -1.09
N GLY A 172 -8.63 -15.37 -0.29
CA GLY A 172 -8.65 -15.31 1.17
C GLY A 172 -7.70 -14.24 1.71
N LEU A 173 -6.46 -14.22 1.23
CA LEU A 173 -5.45 -13.22 1.60
C LEU A 173 -5.89 -11.81 1.21
N VAL A 174 -6.47 -11.64 0.01
CA VAL A 174 -7.00 -10.36 -0.46
C VAL A 174 -8.09 -9.84 0.46
N ARG A 175 -9.06 -10.69 0.82
CA ARG A 175 -10.14 -10.33 1.76
C ARG A 175 -9.61 -9.98 3.14
N ALA A 176 -8.67 -10.77 3.67
CA ALA A 176 -8.09 -10.52 4.98
C ALA A 176 -7.33 -9.19 5.03
N THR A 177 -6.57 -8.87 3.97
CA THR A 177 -5.82 -7.61 3.88
C THR A 177 -6.74 -6.41 3.75
N ALA A 178 -7.76 -6.49 2.89
CA ALA A 178 -8.77 -5.44 2.75
C ALA A 178 -9.47 -5.19 4.09
N HIS A 179 -9.89 -6.26 4.79
CA HIS A 179 -10.49 -6.14 6.11
C HIS A 179 -9.55 -5.48 7.13
N SER A 180 -8.27 -5.84 7.13
CA SER A 180 -7.28 -5.23 8.02
C SER A 180 -7.00 -3.76 7.70
N LEU A 181 -7.19 -3.33 6.45
CA LEU A 181 -7.07 -1.94 6.02
C LEU A 181 -8.34 -1.13 6.30
N ASP A 182 -9.51 -1.78 6.36
CA ASP A 182 -10.79 -1.14 6.70
C ASP A 182 -10.97 -0.91 8.20
N MET A 183 -10.32 -1.71 9.05
CA MET A 183 -10.45 -1.60 10.50
C MET A 183 -9.83 -0.28 10.99
N PRO A 184 -10.61 0.66 11.57
CA PRO A 184 -10.05 1.89 12.12
C PRO A 184 -9.06 1.51 13.23
N GLN A 185 -7.80 1.90 13.09
CA GLN A 185 -6.78 1.62 14.10
C GLN A 185 -7.31 2.11 15.45
N ALA A 186 -7.61 1.18 16.35
CA ALA A 186 -8.43 1.37 17.56
C ALA A 186 -7.75 2.21 18.66
N ARG A 187 -7.00 3.26 18.31
CA ARG A 187 -6.22 4.08 19.24
C ARG A 187 -6.26 5.59 19.02
N SER A 188 -7.01 6.12 18.05
CA SER A 188 -7.30 7.58 18.08
C SER A 188 -8.19 7.96 19.28
N ARG A 189 -8.95 7.01 19.86
CA ARG A 189 -9.79 7.23 21.07
C ARG A 189 -9.00 7.39 22.37
N ARG A 190 -7.78 6.83 22.49
CA ARG A 190 -6.99 6.95 23.74
C ARG A 190 -6.43 8.37 23.92
N GLY A 191 -6.32 9.16 22.84
CA GLY A 191 -5.99 10.59 22.92
C GLY A 191 -7.15 11.49 23.38
N ASN A 192 -8.40 11.01 23.29
CA ASN A 192 -9.57 11.77 23.72
C ASN A 192 -9.93 11.47 25.19
N GLU A 193 -9.69 10.25 25.67
CA GLU A 193 -9.85 9.90 27.09
C GLU A 193 -8.84 10.64 27.98
N ASP A 194 -7.59 10.77 27.53
CA ASP A 194 -6.54 11.51 28.29
C ASP A 194 -6.75 13.03 28.28
N ARG A 195 -7.52 13.54 27.30
CA ARG A 195 -7.95 14.95 27.24
C ARG A 195 -9.14 15.22 28.16
N MET A 196 -10.09 14.29 28.27
CA MET A 196 -11.22 14.40 29.19
C MET A 196 -10.82 14.28 30.67
N VAL A 197 -9.78 13.52 31.00
CA VAL A 197 -9.30 13.38 32.40
C VAL A 197 -8.55 14.63 32.89
N ARG A 198 -8.11 15.53 31.98
CA ARG A 198 -7.39 16.77 32.33
C ARG A 198 -8.27 18.02 32.42
N GLU A 199 -9.55 17.92 32.08
CA GLU A 199 -10.50 19.06 32.10
C GLU A 199 -11.54 18.97 33.24
N ILE A 200 -11.33 18.10 34.24
CA ILE A 200 -12.08 18.05 35.51
C ILE A 200 -11.14 18.46 36.66
#